data_AF-A0A4R3RFS3-F1
#
_entry.id   AF-A0A4R3RFS3-F1
#
_cell.length_a   1.000
_cell.length_b   1.000
_cell.length_c   1.000
_cell.angle_alpha   90.00
_cell.angle_beta   90.00
_cell.angle_gamma   90.00
#
_symmetry.space_group_name_H-M   'P 1'
#
loop_
_entity.id
_entity.type
_entity.pdbx_description
1 polymer ?
#
loop_
_entity_poly.entity_id
_entity_poly.type
_entity_poly.pdbx_seq_one_letter_code
_entity_poly.pdbx_strand_id
1 'polypeptide(L)'
;MCIGIPMRVVTGDECVARCERHGTISSVSMMLVGAQPPGTYLLTHLGSAIRVLDGDEAQAIDDALAGLAEAVEGRSFEALFADLIAREPELPAHLREGERIVAASGNQNSSNSKRASRLV
;
A
#
# COMPACT_ATOMS: atom_id res chain seq x y z
N MET A 1 -1.88 -17.51 4.14
CA MET A 1 -1.92 -16.04 4.05
C MET A 1 -2.49 -15.72 2.69
N CYS A 2 -3.66 -15.10 2.59
CA CYS A 2 -4.27 -14.74 1.31
C CYS A 2 -4.30 -13.21 1.22
N ILE A 3 -3.99 -12.67 0.05
CA ILE A 3 -4.05 -11.23 -0.23
C ILE A 3 -5.21 -10.96 -1.19
N GLY A 4 -5.71 -9.73 -1.21
CA GLY A 4 -6.73 -9.32 -2.17
C GLY A 4 -6.13 -9.28 -3.58
N ILE A 5 -6.85 -9.84 -4.56
CA ILE A 5 -6.40 -9.93 -5.96
C ILE A 5 -7.38 -9.17 -6.85
N PRO A 6 -6.92 -8.17 -7.63
CA PRO A 6 -7.78 -7.46 -8.57
C PRO A 6 -8.14 -8.40 -9.73
N MET A 7 -9.43 -8.51 -10.05
CA MET A 7 -9.93 -9.29 -11.19
C MET A 7 -10.96 -8.48 -11.97
N ARG A 8 -11.07 -8.73 -13.28
CA ARG A 8 -12.04 -8.06 -14.14
C ARG A 8 -13.23 -8.96 -14.45
N VAL A 9 -14.45 -8.45 -14.29
CA VAL A 9 -15.68 -9.19 -14.62
C VAL A 9 -15.73 -9.43 -16.13
N VAL A 10 -15.94 -10.68 -16.53
CA VAL A 10 -16.19 -11.07 -17.93
C VAL A 10 -17.68 -11.22 -18.17
N THR A 11 -18.37 -11.91 -17.25
CA THR A 11 -19.81 -12.14 -17.28
C THR A 11 -20.27 -12.62 -15.90
N GLY A 12 -21.55 -12.47 -15.55
CA GLY A 12 -22.05 -12.92 -14.25
C GLY A 12 -23.47 -12.47 -13.95
N ASP A 13 -23.91 -12.84 -12.76
CA ASP A 13 -25.18 -12.46 -12.16
C ASP A 13 -25.00 -11.95 -10.71
N GLU A 14 -26.11 -11.84 -9.97
CA GLU A 14 -26.14 -11.36 -8.58
C GLU A 14 -25.39 -12.26 -7.59
N CYS A 15 -25.20 -13.53 -7.92
CA CYS A 15 -24.63 -14.53 -7.03
C CYS A 15 -23.19 -14.87 -7.41
N VAL A 16 -22.92 -15.02 -8.71
CA VAL A 16 -21.62 -15.50 -9.22
C VAL A 16 -21.25 -14.80 -10.52
N ALA A 17 -19.97 -14.43 -10.63
CA ALA A 17 -19.37 -13.93 -11.87
C ALA A 17 -18.14 -14.75 -12.28
N ARG A 18 -17.91 -14.83 -13.59
CA ARG A 18 -16.64 -15.24 -14.19
C ARG A 18 -15.75 -14.01 -14.27
N CYS A 19 -14.66 -14.02 -13.53
CA CYS A 19 -13.69 -12.93 -13.50
C CYS A 19 -12.36 -13.40 -14.05
N GLU A 20 -11.65 -12.53 -14.74
CA GLU A 20 -10.38 -12.79 -15.39
C GLU A 20 -9.24 -12.02 -14.72
N ARG A 21 -8.08 -12.67 -14.63
CA ARG A 21 -6.80 -12.03 -14.33
C ARG A 21 -5.68 -12.76 -15.06
N HIS A 22 -4.84 -12.02 -15.78
CA HIS A 22 -3.68 -12.53 -16.53
C HIS A 22 -4.01 -13.78 -17.38
N GLY A 23 -5.16 -13.77 -18.07
CA GLY A 23 -5.63 -14.85 -18.92
C GLY A 23 -6.30 -16.02 -18.18
N THR A 24 -6.33 -16.00 -16.84
CA THR A 24 -6.98 -17.03 -16.03
C THR A 24 -8.38 -16.59 -15.63
N ILE A 25 -9.39 -17.43 -15.90
CA ILE A 25 -10.78 -17.17 -15.54
C ILE A 25 -11.18 -18.00 -14.31
N SER A 26 -11.63 -17.33 -13.27
CA SER A 26 -12.13 -17.94 -12.02
C SER A 26 -13.59 -17.59 -11.77
N SER A 27 -14.28 -18.46 -11.03
CA SER A 27 -15.61 -18.18 -10.50
C SER A 27 -15.48 -17.38 -9.22
N VAL A 28 -16.20 -16.26 -9.11
CA VAL A 28 -16.15 -15.35 -7.97
C VAL A 28 -17.57 -15.15 -7.43
N SER A 29 -17.73 -15.30 -6.12
CA SER A 29 -18.98 -14.99 -5.42
C SER A 29 -19.22 -13.48 -5.42
N MET A 30 -20.42 -13.08 -5.83
CA MET A 30 -20.86 -11.68 -5.94
C MET A 30 -21.73 -11.24 -4.75
N MET A 31 -21.99 -12.13 -3.80
CA MET A 31 -22.94 -11.95 -2.69
C MET A 31 -22.72 -10.68 -1.84
N LEU A 32 -21.50 -10.14 -1.79
CA LEU A 32 -21.17 -8.93 -1.01
C LEU A 32 -21.29 -7.63 -1.80
N VAL A 33 -21.21 -7.69 -3.13
CA VAL A 33 -21.13 -6.51 -4.01
C VAL A 33 -22.27 -6.46 -5.05
N GLY A 34 -23.10 -7.50 -5.13
CA GLY A 34 -24.18 -7.65 -6.10
C GLY A 34 -23.68 -7.84 -7.53
N ALA A 35 -24.59 -7.91 -8.50
CA ALA A 35 -24.23 -8.03 -9.92
C ALA A 35 -23.42 -6.81 -10.39
N GLN A 36 -22.39 -7.08 -11.20
CA GLN A 36 -21.52 -6.06 -11.76
C GLN A 36 -21.40 -6.24 -13.27
N PRO A 37 -21.38 -5.15 -14.07
CA PRO A 37 -21.32 -5.25 -15.51
C PRO A 37 -19.94 -5.78 -15.97
N PRO A 38 -19.87 -6.46 -17.13
CA PRO A 38 -18.61 -6.84 -17.75
C PRO A 38 -17.66 -5.65 -17.89
N GLY A 39 -16.38 -5.87 -17.60
CA GLY A 39 -15.33 -4.84 -17.57
C GLY A 39 -15.09 -4.21 -16.21
N THR A 40 -15.98 -4.41 -15.23
CA THR A 40 -15.79 -3.91 -13.85
C THR A 40 -14.63 -4.60 -13.17
N TYR A 41 -13.80 -3.84 -12.45
CA TYR A 41 -12.73 -4.41 -11.62
C TYR A 41 -13.22 -4.65 -10.19
N LEU A 42 -12.83 -5.79 -9.64
CA LEU A 42 -13.20 -6.23 -8.29
C LEU A 42 -11.94 -6.59 -7.53
N LEU A 43 -11.91 -6.22 -6.26
CA LEU A 43 -10.99 -6.82 -5.31
C LEU A 43 -11.58 -8.14 -4.83
N THR A 44 -10.87 -9.24 -5.08
CA THR A 44 -11.30 -10.58 -4.70
C THR A 44 -10.46 -11.13 -3.55
N HIS A 45 -11.09 -11.87 -2.65
CA HIS A 45 -10.40 -12.55 -1.56
C HIS A 45 -11.09 -13.89 -1.31
N LEU A 46 -10.32 -14.99 -1.32
CA LEU A 46 -10.83 -16.34 -1.09
C LEU A 46 -12.04 -16.70 -1.99
N GLY A 47 -11.99 -16.28 -3.26
CA GLY A 47 -13.06 -16.56 -4.24
C GLY A 47 -14.33 -15.71 -4.10
N SER A 48 -14.30 -14.67 -3.28
CA SER A 48 -15.41 -13.71 -3.14
C SER A 48 -14.98 -12.31 -3.54
N ALA A 49 -15.86 -11.58 -4.23
CA ALA A 49 -15.68 -10.15 -4.46
C ALA A 49 -16.02 -9.40 -3.17
N ILE A 50 -15.06 -8.62 -2.66
CA ILE A 50 -15.23 -7.88 -1.40
C ILE A 50 -15.44 -6.39 -1.62
N ARG A 51 -15.03 -5.87 -2.79
CA ARG A 51 -15.12 -4.45 -3.13
C ARG A 51 -15.04 -4.24 -4.64
N VAL A 52 -15.78 -3.26 -5.15
CA VAL A 52 -15.63 -2.75 -6.52
C VAL A 52 -14.48 -1.75 -6.56
N LEU A 53 -13.62 -1.86 -7.58
CA LEU A 53 -12.47 -0.99 -7.81
C LEU A 53 -12.72 -0.10 -9.02
N ASP A 54 -12.19 1.11 -8.98
CA ASP A 54 -11.94 1.84 -10.23
C ASP A 54 -10.71 1.25 -10.96
N GLY A 55 -10.51 1.65 -12.21
CA GLY A 55 -9.45 1.10 -13.06
C GLY A 55 -8.05 1.47 -12.59
N ASP A 56 -7.86 2.69 -12.07
CA ASP A 56 -6.55 3.18 -11.64
C ASP A 56 -6.12 2.48 -10.35
N GLU A 57 -7.04 2.30 -9.41
CA GLU A 57 -6.81 1.55 -8.18
C GLU A 57 -6.53 0.06 -8.49
N ALA A 58 -7.29 -0.55 -9.40
CA ALA A 58 -7.06 -1.93 -9.81
C ALA A 58 -5.64 -2.11 -10.40
N GLN A 59 -5.19 -1.16 -11.23
CA GLN A 59 -3.84 -1.17 -11.78
C GLN A 59 -2.78 -0.96 -10.69
N ALA A 60 -2.96 0.00 -9.78
CA ALA A 60 -2.01 0.25 -8.70
C ALA A 60 -1.84 -0.97 -7.77
N ILE A 61 -2.93 -1.69 -7.48
CA ILE A 61 -2.87 -2.94 -6.71
C ILE A 61 -2.11 -4.02 -7.50
N ASP A 62 -2.36 -4.15 -8.80
CA ASP A 62 -1.69 -5.15 -9.64
C ASP A 62 -0.18 -4.87 -9.75
N ASP A 63 0.20 -3.59 -9.91
CA ASP A 63 1.59 -3.13 -9.89
C ASP A 63 2.24 -3.42 -8.53
N ALA A 64 1.56 -3.16 -7.42
CA ALA A 64 2.06 -3.47 -6.08
C ALA A 64 2.28 -4.98 -5.87
N LEU A 65 1.40 -5.83 -6.39
CA LEU A 65 1.56 -7.29 -6.34
C LEU A 65 2.72 -7.76 -7.21
N ALA A 66 2.90 -7.16 -8.40
CA ALA A 66 4.06 -7.43 -9.25
C ALA A 66 5.36 -6.98 -8.55
N GLY A 67 5.38 -5.78 -7.96
CA GLY A 67 6.54 -5.25 -7.25
C GLY A 67 6.91 -6.08 -6.03
N LEU A 68 5.92 -6.63 -5.33
CA LEU A 68 6.16 -7.59 -4.25
C LEU A 68 6.85 -8.87 -4.77
N ALA A 69 6.44 -9.39 -5.94
CA ALA A 69 7.09 -10.56 -6.54
C ALA A 69 8.54 -10.26 -6.95
N GLU A 70 8.78 -9.11 -7.58
CA GLU A 70 10.13 -8.64 -7.93
C GLU A 70 11.03 -8.51 -6.69
N ALA A 71 10.51 -7.92 -5.60
CA ALA A 71 11.24 -7.73 -4.35
C ALA A 71 11.62 -9.06 -3.68
N VAL A 72 10.71 -10.05 -3.68
CA VAL A 72 10.99 -11.40 -3.16
C VAL A 72 12.13 -12.06 -3.90
N GLU A 73 12.26 -11.79 -5.20
CA GLU A 73 13.33 -12.33 -6.06
C GLU A 73 14.58 -11.43 -6.09
N GLY A 74 14.61 -10.37 -5.28
CA GLY A 74 15.75 -9.45 -5.15
C GLY A 74 15.99 -8.57 -6.39
N ARG A 75 14.97 -8.36 -7.21
CA ARG A 75 15.02 -7.49 -8.40
C ARG A 75 14.55 -6.07 -8.07
N SER A 76 14.78 -5.13 -8.99
CA SER A 76 14.29 -3.75 -8.83
C SER A 76 12.78 -3.71 -8.98
N PHE A 77 12.12 -2.99 -8.07
CA PHE A 77 10.65 -2.95 -7.97
C PHE A 77 10.11 -1.52 -7.75
N GLU A 78 11.00 -0.54 -7.55
CA GLU A 78 10.66 0.82 -7.14
C GLU A 78 9.71 1.50 -8.13
N ALA A 79 9.89 1.26 -9.43
CA ALA A 79 9.03 1.81 -10.47
C ALA A 79 7.56 1.36 -10.35
N LEU A 80 7.30 0.21 -9.73
CA LEU A 80 5.95 -0.36 -9.53
C LEU A 80 5.23 0.25 -8.32
N PHE A 81 5.92 1.10 -7.54
CA PHE A 81 5.36 1.88 -6.43
C PHE A 81 5.53 3.38 -6.67
N ALA A 82 5.38 3.82 -7.93
CA ALA A 82 5.56 5.20 -8.32
C ALA A 82 4.69 6.18 -7.49
N ASP A 83 3.49 5.75 -7.10
CA ASP A 83 2.57 6.52 -6.28
C ASP A 83 3.10 6.76 -4.85
N LEU A 84 3.95 5.88 -4.32
CA LEU A 84 4.57 6.01 -3.00
C LEU A 84 5.86 6.80 -3.05
N ILE A 85 6.64 6.67 -4.12
CA ILE A 85 7.98 7.28 -4.24
C ILE A 85 7.90 8.73 -4.73
N ALA A 86 6.88 9.08 -5.51
CA ALA A 86 6.70 10.42 -6.03
C ALA A 86 6.15 11.43 -5.00
N ARG A 87 5.92 11.02 -3.75
CA ARG A 87 5.47 11.90 -2.66
C ARG A 87 6.26 11.69 -1.38
N GLU A 88 6.50 12.76 -0.65
CA GLU A 88 7.02 12.69 0.72
C GLU A 88 5.90 12.11 1.63
N PRO A 89 6.18 11.05 2.40
CA PRO A 89 5.21 10.55 3.38
C PRO A 89 5.08 11.53 4.55
N GLU A 90 3.90 12.13 4.69
CA GLU A 90 3.57 13.04 5.79
C GLU A 90 3.23 12.27 7.07
N LEU A 91 3.86 12.67 8.17
CA LEU A 91 3.63 12.03 9.47
C LEU A 91 2.24 12.41 10.02
N PRO A 92 1.38 11.47 10.46
CA PRO A 92 0.09 11.78 11.09
C PRO A 92 0.22 12.74 12.29
N ALA A 93 -0.78 13.58 12.52
CA ALA A 93 -0.72 14.63 13.56
C ALA A 93 -0.38 14.11 14.97
N HIS A 94 -0.88 12.94 15.35
CA HIS A 94 -0.62 12.32 16.65
C HIS A 94 0.78 11.67 16.78
N LEU A 95 1.53 11.56 15.68
CA LEU A 95 2.91 11.07 15.67
C LEU A 95 3.94 12.21 15.62
N ARG A 96 3.53 13.43 15.25
CA ARG A 96 4.40 14.64 15.20
C ARG A 96 4.85 15.15 16.58
N GLU A 97 4.16 14.77 17.66
CA GLU A 97 4.53 15.18 19.02
C GLU A 97 5.85 14.56 19.49
N GLY A 98 6.19 13.36 18.99
CA GLY A 98 7.47 12.71 19.25
C GLY A 98 8.67 13.42 18.62
N GLU A 99 8.51 14.10 17.49
CA GLU A 99 9.59 14.87 16.84
C GLU A 99 10.06 16.05 17.70
N ARG A 100 9.14 16.67 18.45
CA ARG A 100 9.46 17.77 19.38
C ARG A 100 10.35 17.32 20.54
N ILE A 101 10.20 16.06 20.98
CA ILE A 101 11.02 15.47 22.05
C ILE A 101 12.45 15.22 21.56
N VAL A 102 12.63 14.71 20.32
CA VAL A 102 13.95 14.46 19.73
C VAL A 102 14.70 15.78 19.48
N ALA A 103 14.01 16.80 18.94
CA ALA A 103 14.62 18.11 18.69
C ALA A 103 15.09 18.83 19.98
N ALA A 104 14.41 18.64 21.11
CA ALA A 104 14.75 19.27 22.38
C ALA A 104 15.99 18.65 23.09
N SER A 105 16.32 17.39 22.79
CA SER A 105 17.45 16.66 23.39
C SER A 105 18.82 17.06 22.79
N GLY A 106 18.84 17.64 21.58
CA GLY A 106 20.07 17.97 20.84
C GLY A 106 20.85 19.20 21.29
N ASN A 107 20.42 19.96 22.31
CA ASN A 107 21.01 21.26 22.65
C ASN A 107 21.74 21.34 24.02
N GLN A 108 22.14 20.23 24.64
CA GLN A 108 22.79 20.26 25.97
C GLN A 108 24.33 20.28 25.97
N ASN A 109 25.01 20.32 24.81
CA ASN A 109 26.47 20.14 24.75
C ASN A 109 27.28 21.41 24.40
N SER A 110 26.97 22.58 24.99
CA SER A 110 27.70 23.83 24.74
C SER A 110 28.18 24.63 25.97
N SER A 111 28.10 24.10 27.19
CA SER A 111 28.40 24.92 28.38
C SER A 111 29.28 24.26 29.44
N ASN A 112 30.48 23.77 29.07
CA ASN A 112 31.53 23.58 30.08
C ASN A 112 32.98 23.75 29.59
N SER A 113 33.30 24.80 28.82
CA SER A 113 34.69 25.11 28.41
C SER A 113 35.29 26.41 29.01
N LYS A 114 34.74 26.94 30.11
CA LYS A 114 35.33 28.12 30.76
C LYS A 114 35.38 28.02 32.28
N ARG A 115 36.42 27.36 32.79
CA ARG A 115 37.17 27.84 33.96
C ARG A 115 38.63 27.42 33.82
N ALA A 116 39.35 28.24 33.07
CA ALA A 116 40.80 28.29 33.09
C ALA A 116 41.31 28.63 34.50
N SER A 117 42.41 27.97 34.85
CA SER A 117 43.58 28.53 35.55
C SER A 117 43.34 29.62 36.61
N ARG A 118 43.60 29.28 37.88
CA ARG A 118 44.21 30.21 38.82
C ARG A 118 44.97 29.46 39.92
N LEU A 119 46.27 29.76 40.01
CA LEU A 119 47.16 29.85 41.20
C LEU A 119 46.78 28.97 42.41
N VAL A 120 47.64 28.12 42.96
CA VAL A 120 49.03 28.32 43.43
C VAL A 120 49.71 26.95 43.48
#